data_AF-A0A2N2K6W2-F1
#
_entry.id   AF-A0A2N2K6W2-F1
#
_cell.length_a   1.000
_cell.length_b   1.000
_cell.length_c   1.000
_cell.angle_alpha   90.00
_cell.angle_beta   90.00
_cell.angle_gamma   90.00
#
_symmetry.space_group_name_H-M   'P 1'
#
loop_
_entity.id
_entity.type
_entity.pdbx_description
1 polymer ?
#
loop_
_entity_poly.entity_id
_entity_poly.type
_entity_poly.pdbx_seq_one_letter_code
_entity_poly.pdbx_strand_id
1 'polypeptide(L)'
;MAQATAKPETSTEYVVIDSGKTTLKDLYRKEDWMAIWMGFILLIVGLLIYLPRPPAKMADIPKYNNIMKEEAAKAPFKTIEWHNASSAKKGVRARDQEFGKTIQAFLAAPAGWENNPLDAVYRSKGAADAMNAAAKPAFDKAKAAEDAALAKAKTAQAAAAAAGFKDANLNGTADKEIKAWQAAKDKASKAKAKATVKPFNRIPHLIGLCVMLGIFFGIGKAIMGGSFARFFPGFIVVFIIAVLAYMAETQSLMKHWGFGFPLWAIVFGMLISNTIGTPKWVMPGVSTEFFIKTGLVLLGAEILFNKILAIGKPGIFVAWICTPITLILTYWFGQKIIKMKSKTLNITISSDMSVCGVSAAIATAAACRAKKEELTLAIGLSMVFTAVCMVAQPAFAKLVGMPEILAGAWMGSTIDSTGAVAAAGAFYGDKALYVAATIKMIQNVLIGVVAFCVAVYWCAKVDCVPGQKVSWWEVWYRFPKFVIGFIVASLIFSFIDAGIGKDASAVMIDHGVLRGFTRIAREWFFALAFTSIGLETNFKEFKPYLKGGKPFTLYIFGQGFQLAFTLLIGYLMFYVIFAEVTARI
;
A
#
# COMPACT_ATOMS: atom_id res chain seq x y z
N MET A 1 -31.29 56.76 -21.17
CA MET A 1 -29.98 56.20 -21.57
C MET A 1 -29.36 55.54 -20.35
N ALA A 2 -29.22 54.22 -20.43
CA ALA A 2 -28.75 53.36 -19.36
C ALA A 2 -27.22 53.25 -19.38
N GLN A 3 -26.57 53.27 -18.21
CA GLN A 3 -25.24 52.69 -18.03
C GLN A 3 -25.32 51.69 -16.88
N ALA A 4 -25.33 50.41 -17.25
CA ALA A 4 -25.16 49.29 -16.37
C ALA A 4 -23.67 49.10 -16.06
N THR A 5 -23.29 49.28 -14.80
CA THR A 5 -21.96 48.91 -14.30
C THR A 5 -21.93 47.41 -14.04
N ALA A 6 -21.17 46.69 -14.86
CA ALA A 6 -20.92 45.26 -14.71
C ALA A 6 -20.12 44.97 -13.43
N LYS A 7 -20.64 44.05 -12.61
CA LYS A 7 -19.96 43.45 -11.45
C LYS A 7 -18.98 42.38 -11.94
N PRO A 8 -17.80 42.21 -11.33
CA PRO A 8 -16.85 41.18 -11.74
C PRO A 8 -17.35 39.79 -11.29
N GLU A 9 -17.43 38.85 -12.23
CA GLU A 9 -17.77 37.44 -11.97
C GLU A 9 -16.66 36.79 -11.13
N THR A 10 -16.91 36.67 -9.83
CA THR A 10 -16.15 35.79 -8.95
C THR A 10 -16.57 34.34 -9.23
N SER A 11 -15.72 33.60 -9.93
CA SER A 11 -15.82 32.14 -10.11
C SER A 11 -15.67 31.44 -8.75
N THR A 12 -16.78 31.28 -8.04
CA THR A 12 -16.84 30.53 -6.78
C THR A 12 -18.15 29.78 -6.74
N GLU A 13 -18.16 28.54 -7.22
CA GLU A 13 -19.16 27.55 -6.82
C GLU A 13 -18.69 26.13 -7.16
N TYR A 14 -17.77 25.61 -6.35
CA TYR A 14 -17.76 24.19 -6.00
C TYR A 14 -18.23 24.09 -4.55
N VAL A 15 -19.51 24.41 -4.35
CA VAL A 15 -20.20 24.21 -3.08
C VAL A 15 -21.49 23.48 -3.42
N VAL A 16 -21.40 22.18 -3.64
CA VAL A 16 -22.58 21.33 -3.47
C VAL A 16 -22.77 21.17 -1.96
N ILE A 17 -23.35 22.19 -1.32
CA ILE A 17 -24.09 21.96 -0.08
C ILE A 17 -25.31 21.17 -0.51
N ASP A 18 -25.21 19.85 -0.42
CA ASP A 18 -26.34 18.95 -0.65
C ASP A 18 -27.29 19.06 0.55
N SER A 19 -27.98 20.19 0.67
CA SER A 19 -29.19 20.30 1.47
C SER A 19 -30.33 19.72 0.64
N GLY A 20 -30.41 18.39 0.57
CA GLY A 20 -31.41 17.74 -0.26
C GLY A 20 -31.64 16.29 0.16
N LYS A 21 -32.92 15.91 0.28
CA LYS A 21 -33.33 14.52 0.45
C LYS A 21 -32.64 13.66 -0.61
N THR A 22 -31.88 12.65 -0.20
CA THR A 22 -31.22 11.71 -1.12
C THR A 22 -32.27 11.07 -2.02
N THR A 23 -32.15 11.28 -3.32
CA THR A 23 -33.03 10.64 -4.31
C THR A 23 -32.40 9.34 -4.78
N LEU A 24 -33.21 8.38 -5.29
CA LEU A 24 -32.66 7.16 -5.89
C LEU A 24 -31.73 7.45 -7.08
N LYS A 25 -31.89 8.60 -7.74
CA LYS A 25 -30.98 9.04 -8.81
C LYS A 25 -29.58 9.38 -8.30
N ASP A 26 -29.47 9.80 -7.04
CA ASP A 26 -28.19 10.13 -6.41
C ASP A 26 -27.27 8.92 -6.26
N LEU A 27 -27.85 7.71 -6.15
CA LEU A 27 -27.12 6.45 -6.03
C LEU A 27 -26.30 6.09 -7.26
N TYR A 28 -26.50 6.76 -8.40
CA TYR A 28 -25.69 6.55 -9.60
C TYR A 28 -25.24 7.85 -10.26
N ARG A 29 -25.78 9.02 -9.90
CA ARG A 29 -25.33 10.31 -10.45
C ARG A 29 -24.29 11.02 -9.59
N LYS A 30 -24.24 10.74 -8.28
CA LYS A 30 -23.23 11.35 -7.40
C LYS A 30 -21.92 10.58 -7.45
N GLU A 31 -20.82 11.31 -7.46
CA GLU A 31 -19.48 10.77 -7.63
C GLU A 31 -19.12 9.71 -6.58
N ASP A 32 -19.45 9.95 -5.32
CA ASP A 32 -19.20 8.99 -4.24
C ASP A 32 -19.86 7.65 -4.52
N TRP A 33 -21.13 7.64 -4.93
CA TRP A 33 -21.86 6.40 -5.21
C TRP A 33 -21.38 5.73 -6.49
N MET A 34 -21.07 6.50 -7.54
CA MET A 34 -20.48 5.95 -8.76
C MET A 34 -19.14 5.27 -8.48
N ALA A 35 -18.28 5.89 -7.66
CA ALA A 35 -17.01 5.30 -7.25
C ALA A 35 -17.20 3.97 -6.48
N ILE A 36 -18.22 3.89 -5.63
CA ILE A 36 -18.60 2.64 -4.93
C ILE A 36 -18.98 1.57 -5.95
N TRP A 37 -19.93 1.84 -6.85
CA TRP A 37 -20.36 0.85 -7.84
C TRP A 37 -19.22 0.36 -8.72
N MET A 38 -18.38 1.28 -9.19
CA MET A 38 -17.22 0.94 -10.01
C MET A 38 -16.20 0.08 -9.26
N GLY A 39 -15.93 0.40 -7.99
CA GLY A 39 -15.11 -0.44 -7.12
C GLY A 39 -15.70 -1.84 -6.96
N PHE A 40 -16.99 -1.95 -6.63
CA PHE A 40 -17.67 -3.25 -6.46
C PHE A 40 -17.75 -4.07 -7.75
N ILE A 41 -17.94 -3.44 -8.90
CA ILE A 41 -17.89 -4.13 -10.20
C ILE A 41 -16.56 -4.84 -10.39
N LEU A 42 -15.43 -4.18 -10.09
CA LEU A 42 -14.11 -4.80 -10.18
C LEU A 42 -13.89 -5.90 -9.13
N LEU A 43 -14.40 -5.72 -7.91
CA LEU A 43 -14.35 -6.78 -6.89
C LEU A 43 -15.11 -8.04 -7.35
N ILE A 44 -16.32 -7.86 -7.90
CA ILE A 44 -17.15 -8.95 -8.44
C ILE A 44 -16.46 -9.60 -9.64
N VAL A 45 -15.93 -8.82 -10.58
CA VAL A 45 -15.17 -9.34 -11.72
C VAL A 45 -13.97 -10.17 -11.25
N GLY A 46 -13.23 -9.68 -10.25
CA GLY A 46 -12.12 -10.44 -9.64
C GLY A 46 -12.58 -11.79 -9.06
N LEU A 47 -13.69 -11.79 -8.32
CA LEU A 47 -14.28 -13.03 -7.78
C LEU A 47 -14.69 -14.00 -8.88
N LEU A 48 -15.35 -13.51 -9.95
CA LEU A 48 -15.78 -14.32 -11.10
C LEU A 48 -14.61 -14.88 -11.94
N ILE A 49 -13.49 -14.17 -11.97
CA ILE A 49 -12.28 -14.62 -12.66
C ILE A 49 -11.61 -15.74 -11.87
N TYR A 50 -11.37 -15.52 -10.57
CA TYR A 50 -10.51 -16.39 -9.78
C TYR A 50 -11.23 -17.55 -9.11
N LEU A 51 -12.39 -17.33 -8.46
CA LEU A 51 -13.04 -18.39 -7.66
C LEU A 51 -13.40 -19.65 -8.45
N PRO A 52 -13.90 -19.57 -9.70
CA PRO A 52 -14.23 -20.78 -10.46
C PRO A 52 -13.01 -21.56 -10.96
N ARG A 53 -11.79 -21.04 -10.79
CA ARG A 53 -10.56 -21.57 -11.39
C ARG A 53 -9.45 -21.77 -10.34
N PRO A 54 -9.62 -22.68 -9.37
CA PRO A 54 -8.57 -22.97 -8.39
C PRO A 54 -7.35 -23.63 -9.04
N PRO A 55 -6.12 -23.33 -8.58
CA PRO A 55 -4.92 -24.04 -9.04
C PRO A 55 -5.00 -25.53 -8.75
N ALA A 56 -4.55 -26.39 -9.67
CA ALA A 56 -4.52 -27.84 -9.45
C ALA A 56 -3.76 -28.24 -8.16
N LYS A 57 -2.63 -27.57 -7.90
CA LYS A 57 -1.81 -27.79 -6.68
C LYS A 57 -2.47 -27.37 -5.37
N MET A 58 -3.66 -26.76 -5.42
CA MET A 58 -4.43 -26.44 -4.22
C MET A 58 -4.86 -27.70 -3.47
N ALA A 59 -5.09 -28.81 -4.19
CA ALA A 59 -5.38 -30.11 -3.59
C ALA A 59 -4.21 -30.67 -2.75
N ASP A 60 -2.98 -30.21 -2.99
CA ASP A 60 -1.79 -30.63 -2.23
C ASP A 60 -1.61 -29.85 -0.91
N ILE A 61 -2.42 -28.81 -0.64
CA ILE A 61 -2.26 -28.00 0.57
C ILE A 61 -2.46 -28.81 1.86
N PRO A 62 -3.47 -29.68 2.00
CA PRO A 62 -3.60 -30.56 3.16
C PRO A 62 -2.36 -31.45 3.34
N LYS A 63 -1.77 -31.97 2.26
CA LYS A 63 -0.53 -32.74 2.29
C LYS A 63 0.63 -31.91 2.86
N TYR A 64 0.82 -30.67 2.39
CA TYR A 64 1.87 -29.80 2.92
C TYR A 64 1.63 -29.43 4.39
N ASN A 65 0.39 -29.21 4.80
CA ASN A 65 0.04 -28.96 6.20
C ASN A 65 0.37 -30.16 7.09
N ASN A 66 0.07 -31.38 6.64
CA ASN A 66 0.37 -32.59 7.38
C ASN A 66 1.88 -32.77 7.54
N ILE A 67 2.67 -32.60 6.46
CA ILE A 67 4.13 -32.63 6.54
C ILE A 67 4.63 -31.60 7.55
N MET A 68 4.17 -30.34 7.46
CA MET A 68 4.60 -29.30 8.39
C MET A 68 4.23 -29.61 9.84
N LYS A 69 3.07 -30.22 10.09
CA LYS A 69 2.61 -30.59 11.43
C LYS A 69 3.41 -31.76 12.00
N GLU A 70 3.62 -32.81 11.20
CA GLU A 70 4.40 -33.99 11.58
C GLU A 70 5.86 -33.61 11.87
N GLU A 71 6.49 -32.84 10.98
CA GLU A 71 7.88 -32.43 11.16
C GLU A 71 8.06 -31.51 12.39
N ALA A 72 7.10 -30.62 12.66
CA ALA A 72 7.11 -29.79 13.86
C ALA A 72 6.90 -30.59 15.16
N ALA A 73 6.30 -31.78 15.10
CA ALA A 73 6.17 -32.68 16.24
C ALA A 73 7.40 -33.59 16.42
N LYS A 74 8.14 -33.88 15.35
CA LYS A 74 9.31 -34.77 15.36
C LYS A 74 10.57 -34.10 15.91
N ALA A 75 10.81 -32.84 15.55
CA ALA A 75 12.06 -32.14 15.89
C ALA A 75 11.78 -30.82 16.63
N PRO A 76 12.67 -30.39 17.55
CA PRO A 76 12.53 -29.11 18.24
C PRO A 76 12.87 -27.89 17.36
N PHE A 77 13.24 -28.12 16.09
CA PHE A 77 13.53 -27.10 15.08
C PHE A 77 12.79 -27.44 13.78
N LYS A 78 12.77 -26.49 12.83
CA LYS A 78 12.11 -26.70 11.53
C LYS A 78 13.05 -27.47 10.59
N THR A 79 12.66 -28.70 10.25
CA THR A 79 13.44 -29.57 9.36
C THR A 79 13.46 -29.07 7.91
N ILE A 80 14.34 -29.64 7.10
CA ILE A 80 14.43 -29.39 5.65
C ILE A 80 13.07 -29.68 4.97
N GLU A 81 12.42 -30.77 5.38
CA GLU A 81 11.10 -31.22 4.91
C GLU A 81 10.02 -30.20 5.28
N TRP A 82 10.04 -29.69 6.52
CA TRP A 82 9.14 -28.61 6.94
C TRP A 82 9.30 -27.37 6.05
N HIS A 83 10.53 -26.94 5.79
CA HIS A 83 10.82 -25.76 4.97
C HIS A 83 10.45 -25.96 3.49
N ASN A 84 10.66 -27.16 2.95
CA ASN A 84 10.26 -27.50 1.60
C ASN A 84 8.73 -27.51 1.47
N ALA A 85 8.01 -28.13 2.41
CA ALA A 85 6.54 -28.12 2.44
C ALA A 85 5.98 -26.70 2.61
N SER A 86 6.56 -25.90 3.51
CA SER A 86 6.18 -24.49 3.71
C SER A 86 6.38 -23.66 2.43
N SER A 87 7.52 -23.84 1.75
CA SER A 87 7.81 -23.15 0.48
C SER A 87 6.86 -23.59 -0.63
N ALA A 88 6.57 -24.90 -0.73
CA ALA A 88 5.65 -25.46 -1.70
C ALA A 88 4.22 -24.92 -1.50
N LYS A 89 3.73 -24.92 -0.25
CA LYS A 89 2.43 -24.33 0.13
C LYS A 89 2.35 -22.84 -0.25
N LYS A 90 3.36 -22.03 0.11
CA LYS A 90 3.43 -20.60 -0.25
C LYS A 90 3.52 -20.38 -1.77
N GLY A 91 4.01 -21.36 -2.51
CA GLY A 91 4.09 -21.35 -3.97
C GLY A 91 2.75 -21.62 -4.67
N VAL A 92 1.74 -22.12 -3.96
CA VAL A 92 0.39 -22.30 -4.51
C VAL A 92 -0.32 -20.95 -4.50
N ARG A 93 -0.46 -20.32 -5.67
CA ARG A 93 -1.01 -18.97 -5.81
C ARG A 93 -1.93 -18.90 -7.02
N ALA A 94 -3.16 -18.41 -6.86
CA ALA A 94 -4.12 -18.38 -7.96
C ALA A 94 -3.66 -17.48 -9.13
N ARG A 95 -2.99 -16.37 -8.84
CA ARG A 95 -2.41 -15.45 -9.83
C ARG A 95 -1.30 -16.05 -10.69
N ASP A 96 -0.68 -17.16 -10.30
CA ASP A 96 0.44 -17.75 -11.05
C ASP A 96 -0.05 -18.65 -12.21
N GLN A 97 -1.36 -18.88 -12.30
CA GLN A 97 -1.99 -19.56 -13.44
C GLN A 97 -1.85 -18.72 -14.72
N GLU A 98 -2.00 -19.36 -15.88
CA GLU A 98 -1.78 -18.72 -17.17
C GLU A 98 -2.68 -17.48 -17.38
N PHE A 99 -4.00 -17.61 -17.14
CA PHE A 99 -4.91 -16.47 -17.21
C PHE A 99 -4.53 -15.34 -16.23
N GLY A 100 -4.09 -15.71 -15.01
CA GLY A 100 -3.68 -14.76 -13.98
C GLY A 100 -2.41 -14.00 -14.37
N LYS A 101 -1.46 -14.68 -15.03
CA LYS A 101 -0.26 -14.05 -15.60
C LYS A 101 -0.60 -13.11 -16.75
N THR A 102 -1.55 -13.48 -17.60
CA THR A 102 -2.03 -12.61 -18.70
C THR A 102 -2.67 -11.34 -18.16
N ILE A 103 -3.55 -11.45 -17.16
CA ILE A 103 -4.16 -10.28 -16.50
C ILE A 103 -3.09 -9.39 -15.87
N GLN A 104 -2.16 -9.99 -15.11
CA GLN A 104 -1.07 -9.23 -14.48
C GLN A 104 -0.19 -8.54 -15.52
N ALA A 105 0.17 -9.22 -16.62
CA ALA A 105 0.97 -8.64 -17.69
C ALA A 105 0.26 -7.45 -18.36
N PHE A 106 -1.05 -7.55 -18.56
CA PHE A 106 -1.86 -6.48 -19.13
C PHE A 106 -1.94 -5.26 -18.20
N LEU A 107 -2.05 -5.49 -16.89
CA LEU A 107 -2.13 -4.43 -15.88
C LEU A 107 -0.75 -3.95 -15.39
N ALA A 108 0.35 -4.51 -15.86
CA ALA A 108 1.66 -4.30 -15.24
C ALA A 108 2.20 -2.89 -15.50
N ALA A 109 2.43 -2.13 -14.43
CA ALA A 109 3.17 -0.87 -14.45
C ALA A 109 4.61 -1.07 -14.98
N PRO A 110 5.23 -0.05 -15.61
CA PRO A 110 6.61 -0.09 -16.12
C PRO A 110 7.63 -0.87 -15.28
N ALA A 111 8.55 -1.58 -15.93
CA ALA A 111 9.59 -2.36 -15.29
C ALA A 111 10.70 -1.48 -14.69
N GLY A 112 11.57 -2.08 -13.87
CA GLY A 112 12.78 -1.44 -13.40
C GLY A 112 13.83 -1.25 -14.50
N TRP A 113 14.51 -0.11 -14.45
CA TRP A 113 15.60 0.30 -15.34
C TRP A 113 16.74 0.95 -14.54
N GLU A 114 17.86 1.25 -15.21
CA GLU A 114 19.03 1.90 -14.60
C GLU A 114 19.53 3.08 -15.44
N ASN A 115 19.91 2.86 -16.70
CA ASN A 115 20.49 3.93 -17.52
C ASN A 115 19.58 4.38 -18.67
N ASN A 116 18.78 3.45 -19.22
CA ASN A 116 17.88 3.72 -20.34
C ASN A 116 16.41 3.63 -19.90
N PRO A 117 15.65 4.73 -19.90
CA PRO A 117 14.22 4.72 -19.55
C PRO A 117 13.38 3.79 -20.42
N LEU A 118 13.78 3.54 -21.68
CA LEU A 118 13.05 2.63 -22.57
C LEU A 118 13.04 1.19 -22.05
N ASP A 119 14.03 0.79 -21.24
CA ASP A 119 14.08 -0.53 -20.60
C ASP A 119 12.91 -0.76 -19.62
N ALA A 120 12.24 0.32 -19.20
CA ALA A 120 11.04 0.24 -18.38
C ALA A 120 9.83 -0.30 -19.16
N VAL A 121 9.75 -0.04 -20.47
CA VAL A 121 8.60 -0.40 -21.31
C VAL A 121 8.91 -1.45 -22.36
N TYR A 122 10.18 -1.64 -22.71
CA TYR A 122 10.61 -2.59 -23.72
C TYR A 122 11.95 -3.23 -23.36
N ARG A 123 12.03 -4.55 -23.51
CA ARG A 123 13.29 -5.30 -23.40
C ARG A 123 13.38 -6.29 -24.55
N SER A 124 14.37 -6.09 -25.41
CA SER A 124 14.62 -6.99 -26.54
C SER A 124 15.11 -8.36 -26.06
N LYS A 125 14.96 -9.36 -26.93
CA LYS A 125 15.49 -10.71 -26.69
C LYS A 125 17.01 -10.68 -26.49
N GLY A 126 17.74 -9.99 -27.38
CA GLY A 126 19.20 -9.86 -27.26
C GLY A 126 19.65 -9.20 -25.96
N ALA A 127 18.97 -8.14 -25.50
CA ALA A 127 19.29 -7.52 -24.22
C ALA A 127 19.01 -8.46 -23.03
N ALA A 128 17.87 -9.17 -23.05
CA ALA A 128 17.55 -10.16 -22.01
C ALA A 128 18.59 -11.30 -21.98
N ASP A 129 18.98 -11.81 -23.15
CA ASP A 129 19.98 -12.88 -23.27
C ASP A 129 21.35 -12.41 -22.79
N ALA A 130 21.75 -11.17 -23.11
CA ALA A 130 22.99 -10.57 -22.62
C ALA A 130 22.99 -10.39 -21.08
N MET A 131 21.89 -9.92 -20.50
CA MET A 131 21.73 -9.82 -19.04
C MET A 131 21.80 -11.21 -18.38
N ASN A 132 21.14 -12.20 -18.98
CA ASN A 132 21.15 -13.58 -18.48
C ASN A 132 22.56 -14.18 -18.54
N ALA A 133 23.28 -13.97 -19.65
CA ALA A 133 24.66 -14.42 -19.81
C ALA A 133 25.59 -13.77 -18.78
N ALA A 134 25.46 -12.45 -18.55
CA ALA A 134 26.25 -11.74 -17.55
C ALA A 134 25.95 -12.17 -16.10
N ALA A 135 24.69 -12.49 -15.80
CA ALA A 135 24.27 -12.92 -14.46
C ALA A 135 24.48 -14.42 -14.20
N LYS A 136 24.66 -15.24 -15.25
CA LYS A 136 24.79 -16.69 -15.16
C LYS A 136 25.93 -17.15 -14.25
N PRO A 137 27.17 -16.64 -14.33
CA PRO A 137 28.25 -17.06 -13.43
C PRO A 137 27.93 -16.79 -11.96
N ALA A 138 27.28 -15.66 -11.66
CA ALA A 138 26.85 -15.33 -10.31
C ALA A 138 25.73 -16.26 -9.81
N PHE A 139 24.79 -16.64 -10.68
CA PHE A 139 23.77 -17.62 -10.38
C PHE A 139 24.37 -19.02 -10.15
N ASP A 140 25.25 -19.49 -11.03
CA ASP A 140 25.90 -20.81 -10.91
C ASP A 140 26.72 -20.90 -9.62
N LYS A 141 27.48 -19.84 -9.26
CA LYS A 141 28.18 -19.74 -7.98
C LYS A 141 27.24 -19.77 -6.78
N ALA A 142 26.14 -19.01 -6.82
CA ALA A 142 25.16 -18.98 -5.75
C ALA A 142 24.44 -20.33 -5.60
N LYS A 143 24.18 -21.02 -6.72
CA LYS A 143 23.55 -22.34 -6.75
C LYS A 143 24.47 -23.42 -6.18
N ALA A 144 25.75 -23.42 -6.56
CA ALA A 144 26.75 -24.31 -5.98
C ALA A 144 26.88 -24.11 -4.46
N ALA A 145 26.83 -22.85 -3.98
CA ALA A 145 26.83 -22.54 -2.56
C ALA A 145 25.54 -23.01 -1.84
N GLU A 146 24.37 -22.89 -2.48
CA GLU A 146 23.11 -23.46 -1.96
C GLU A 146 23.20 -24.98 -1.83
N ASP A 147 23.70 -25.67 -2.86
CA ASP A 147 23.78 -27.13 -2.88
C ASP A 147 24.79 -27.65 -1.85
N ALA A 148 25.93 -26.97 -1.68
CA ALA A 148 26.89 -27.27 -0.62
C ALA A 148 26.31 -27.05 0.78
N ALA A 149 25.57 -25.97 1.00
CA ALA A 149 24.89 -25.71 2.27
C ALA A 149 23.78 -26.74 2.55
N LEU A 150 23.03 -27.14 1.52
CA LEU A 150 22.01 -28.19 1.63
C LEU A 150 22.63 -29.53 2.01
N ALA A 151 23.79 -29.89 1.45
CA ALA A 151 24.50 -31.12 1.81
C ALA A 151 24.88 -31.14 3.30
N LYS A 152 25.43 -30.03 3.82
CA LYS A 152 25.74 -29.88 5.25
C LYS A 152 24.50 -29.96 6.13
N ALA A 153 23.43 -29.27 5.76
CA ALA A 153 22.16 -29.29 6.47
C ALA A 153 21.58 -30.72 6.54
N LYS A 154 21.63 -31.46 5.43
CA LYS A 154 21.18 -32.87 5.39
C LYS A 154 22.01 -33.76 6.32
N THR A 155 23.33 -33.63 6.30
CA THR A 155 24.22 -34.41 7.18
C THR A 155 23.94 -34.11 8.66
N ALA A 156 23.83 -32.82 9.02
CA ALA A 156 23.57 -32.41 10.39
C ALA A 156 22.18 -32.85 10.88
N GLN A 157 21.15 -32.72 10.04
CA GLN A 157 19.80 -33.20 10.37
C GLN A 157 19.77 -34.74 10.51
N ALA A 158 20.48 -35.48 9.64
CA ALA A 158 20.56 -36.93 9.74
C ALA A 158 21.24 -37.39 11.04
N ALA A 159 22.29 -36.69 11.48
CA ALA A 159 22.93 -36.95 12.76
C ALA A 159 21.96 -36.70 13.95
N ALA A 160 21.23 -35.59 13.91
CA ALA A 160 20.20 -35.30 14.92
C ALA A 160 19.07 -36.35 14.92
N ALA A 161 18.63 -36.78 13.73
CA ALA A 161 17.62 -37.81 13.57
C ALA A 161 18.07 -39.18 14.09
N ALA A 162 19.35 -39.55 13.89
CA ALA A 162 19.93 -40.78 14.42
C ALA A 162 19.95 -40.80 15.96
N ALA A 163 20.08 -39.63 16.59
CA ALA A 163 19.92 -39.45 18.04
C ALA A 163 18.45 -39.29 18.48
N GLY A 164 17.48 -39.54 17.59
CA GLY A 164 16.05 -39.39 17.86
C GLY A 164 15.63 -37.96 18.21
N PHE A 165 16.39 -36.96 17.76
CA PHE A 165 16.23 -35.54 18.10
C PHE A 165 16.30 -35.21 19.60
N LYS A 166 16.91 -36.08 20.41
CA LYS A 166 17.03 -35.87 21.87
C LYS A 166 18.29 -35.10 22.28
N ASP A 167 19.31 -35.04 21.41
CA ASP A 167 20.56 -34.35 21.67
C ASP A 167 20.47 -32.86 21.28
N ALA A 168 20.58 -31.98 22.29
CA ALA A 168 20.48 -30.54 22.10
C ALA A 168 21.59 -29.95 21.22
N ASN A 169 22.81 -30.49 21.26
CA ASN A 169 23.94 -30.00 20.48
C ASN A 169 23.80 -30.39 19.00
N LEU A 170 23.39 -31.63 18.73
CA LEU A 170 23.11 -32.09 17.36
C LEU A 170 21.92 -31.32 16.77
N ASN A 171 20.87 -31.10 17.55
CA ASN A 171 19.72 -30.28 17.15
C ASN A 171 20.11 -28.83 16.85
N GLY A 172 20.93 -28.21 17.70
CA GLY A 172 21.43 -26.85 17.48
C GLY A 172 22.32 -26.73 16.24
N THR A 173 23.14 -27.75 15.97
CA THR A 173 23.97 -27.82 14.75
C THR A 173 23.10 -27.96 13.51
N ALA A 174 22.09 -28.83 13.54
CA ALA A 174 21.15 -29.01 12.44
C ALA A 174 20.39 -27.70 12.13
N ASP A 175 19.83 -27.04 13.15
CA ASP A 175 19.13 -25.77 12.98
C ASP A 175 20.03 -24.67 12.37
N LYS A 176 21.29 -24.58 12.82
CA LYS A 176 22.28 -23.64 12.28
C LYS A 176 22.58 -23.89 10.80
N GLU A 177 22.86 -25.14 10.41
CA GLU A 177 23.17 -25.49 9.03
C GLU A 177 21.94 -25.34 8.11
N ILE A 178 20.73 -25.65 8.61
CA ILE A 178 19.48 -25.39 7.89
C ILE A 178 19.29 -23.91 7.62
N LYS A 179 19.49 -23.03 8.63
CA LYS A 179 19.44 -21.57 8.45
C LYS A 179 20.46 -21.07 7.43
N ALA A 180 21.69 -21.62 7.45
CA ALA A 180 22.70 -21.31 6.45
C ALA A 180 22.26 -21.70 5.03
N TRP A 181 21.64 -22.89 4.88
CA TRP A 181 21.03 -23.30 3.62
C TRP A 181 19.91 -22.36 3.17
N GLN A 182 19.02 -21.92 4.06
CA GLN A 182 17.96 -20.96 3.70
C GLN A 182 18.52 -19.65 3.17
N ALA A 183 19.53 -19.08 3.85
CA ALA A 183 20.19 -17.86 3.40
C ALA A 183 20.87 -18.05 2.04
N ALA A 184 21.48 -19.21 1.80
CA ALA A 184 22.07 -19.55 0.51
C ALA A 184 21.01 -19.71 -0.59
N LYS A 185 19.89 -20.38 -0.28
CA LYS A 185 18.73 -20.54 -1.16
C LYS A 185 18.11 -19.21 -1.58
N ASP A 186 17.99 -18.27 -0.66
CA ASP A 186 17.47 -16.92 -0.96
C ASP A 186 18.43 -16.13 -1.84
N LYS A 187 19.75 -16.22 -1.60
CA LYS A 187 20.77 -15.65 -2.49
C LYS A 187 20.70 -16.27 -3.88
N ALA A 188 20.59 -17.60 -3.98
CA ALA A 188 20.46 -18.32 -5.24
C ALA A 188 19.15 -17.94 -5.97
N SER A 189 18.04 -17.78 -5.26
CA SER A 189 16.76 -17.33 -5.83
C SER A 189 16.85 -15.91 -6.40
N LYS A 190 17.47 -14.97 -5.66
CA LYS A 190 17.71 -13.59 -6.14
C LYS A 190 18.65 -13.57 -7.35
N ALA A 191 19.70 -14.38 -7.35
CA ALA A 191 20.63 -14.52 -8.48
C ALA A 191 19.92 -15.14 -9.70
N LYS A 192 19.10 -16.17 -9.50
CA LYS A 192 18.28 -16.79 -10.54
C LYS A 192 17.36 -15.77 -11.20
N ALA A 193 16.68 -14.93 -10.41
CA ALA A 193 15.81 -13.89 -10.94
C ALA A 193 16.57 -12.90 -11.88
N LYS A 194 17.85 -12.64 -11.60
CA LYS A 194 18.72 -11.84 -12.48
C LYS A 194 19.24 -12.61 -13.71
N ALA A 195 19.32 -13.93 -13.64
CA ALA A 195 19.79 -14.80 -14.72
C ALA A 195 18.66 -15.40 -15.59
N THR A 196 17.40 -15.12 -15.26
CA THR A 196 16.22 -15.58 -16.02
C THR A 196 15.31 -14.41 -16.40
N VAL A 197 15.90 -13.29 -16.80
CA VAL A 197 15.21 -12.13 -17.33
C VAL A 197 14.56 -12.51 -18.66
N LYS A 198 13.27 -12.23 -18.79
CA LYS A 198 12.52 -12.45 -20.04
C LYS A 198 12.45 -11.16 -20.85
N PRO A 199 12.50 -11.24 -22.19
CA PRO A 199 12.13 -10.11 -23.04
C PRO A 199 10.66 -9.76 -22.84
N PHE A 200 10.31 -8.50 -23.04
CA PHE A 200 8.93 -8.05 -22.97
C PHE A 200 8.72 -6.79 -23.80
N ASN A 201 7.47 -6.56 -24.22
CA ASN A 201 7.02 -5.29 -24.75
C ASN A 201 5.72 -4.89 -24.03
N ARG A 202 5.79 -3.84 -23.21
CA ARG A 202 4.65 -3.34 -22.43
C ARG A 202 3.83 -2.32 -23.21
N ILE A 203 4.34 -1.76 -24.30
CA ILE A 203 3.67 -0.66 -25.01
C ILE A 203 2.24 -1.05 -25.45
N PRO A 204 2.01 -2.21 -26.10
CA PRO A 204 0.65 -2.61 -26.49
C PRO A 204 -0.28 -2.80 -25.28
N HIS A 205 0.23 -3.37 -24.19
CA HIS A 205 -0.53 -3.56 -22.95
C HIS A 205 -0.88 -2.22 -22.29
N LEU A 206 0.05 -1.26 -22.25
CA LEU A 206 -0.19 0.07 -21.72
C LEU A 206 -1.20 0.86 -22.55
N ILE A 207 -1.16 0.74 -23.88
CA ILE A 207 -2.17 1.34 -24.77
C ILE A 207 -3.54 0.70 -24.51
N GLY A 208 -3.61 -0.63 -24.48
CA GLY A 208 -4.84 -1.35 -24.17
C GLY A 208 -5.40 -0.99 -22.78
N LEU A 209 -4.52 -0.84 -21.79
CA LEU A 209 -4.88 -0.42 -20.44
C LEU A 209 -5.41 1.01 -20.41
N CYS A 210 -4.77 1.93 -21.14
CA CYS A 210 -5.25 3.31 -21.30
C CYS A 210 -6.68 3.32 -21.86
N VAL A 211 -6.92 2.58 -22.94
CA VAL A 211 -8.26 2.49 -23.55
C VAL A 211 -9.26 1.86 -22.58
N MET A 212 -8.90 0.74 -21.94
CA MET A 212 -9.78 0.05 -20.98
C MET A 212 -10.17 0.96 -19.81
N LEU A 213 -9.21 1.61 -19.16
CA LEU A 213 -9.48 2.49 -18.03
C LEU A 213 -10.19 3.78 -18.46
N GLY A 214 -9.84 4.32 -19.62
CA GLY A 214 -10.51 5.48 -20.19
C GLY A 214 -11.97 5.21 -20.52
N ILE A 215 -12.30 4.02 -21.03
CA ILE A 215 -13.68 3.58 -21.24
C ILE A 215 -14.38 3.38 -19.89
N PHE A 216 -13.74 2.66 -18.96
CA PHE A 216 -14.31 2.36 -17.65
C PHE A 216 -14.70 3.62 -16.88
N PHE A 217 -13.78 4.58 -16.73
CA PHE A 217 -14.07 5.87 -16.10
C PHE A 217 -14.89 6.81 -16.97
N GLY A 218 -14.74 6.75 -18.29
CA GLY A 218 -15.56 7.54 -19.20
C GLY A 218 -17.04 7.17 -19.13
N ILE A 219 -17.38 5.88 -19.04
CA ILE A 219 -18.76 5.41 -18.84
C ILE A 219 -19.29 5.92 -17.50
N GLY A 220 -18.52 5.78 -16.42
CA GLY A 220 -18.90 6.32 -15.12
C GLY A 220 -19.14 7.83 -15.17
N LYS A 221 -18.28 8.58 -15.88
CA LYS A 221 -18.45 10.03 -16.09
C LYS A 221 -19.71 10.35 -16.89
N ALA A 222 -20.04 9.56 -17.91
CA ALA A 222 -21.25 9.73 -18.71
C ALA A 222 -22.52 9.49 -17.88
N ILE A 223 -22.54 8.45 -17.04
CA ILE A 223 -23.67 8.16 -16.14
C ILE A 223 -23.89 9.29 -15.13
N MET A 224 -22.82 9.93 -14.67
CA MET A 224 -22.87 11.14 -13.82
C MET A 224 -23.28 12.43 -14.57
N GLY A 225 -23.58 12.34 -15.87
CA GLY A 225 -24.00 13.49 -16.70
C GLY A 225 -22.86 14.27 -17.35
N GLY A 226 -21.61 13.82 -17.24
CA GLY A 226 -20.47 14.40 -17.95
C GLY A 226 -20.35 13.91 -19.40
N SER A 227 -19.49 14.56 -20.18
CA SER A 227 -19.25 14.16 -21.58
C SER A 227 -18.09 13.17 -21.70
N PHE A 228 -18.38 11.93 -22.13
CA PHE A 228 -17.37 10.92 -22.46
C PHE A 228 -16.33 11.45 -23.47
N ALA A 229 -16.82 12.09 -24.54
CA ALA A 229 -15.97 12.58 -25.64
C ALA A 229 -14.99 13.67 -25.20
N ARG A 230 -15.35 14.46 -24.17
CA ARG A 230 -14.43 15.46 -23.58
C ARG A 230 -13.51 14.84 -22.53
N PHE A 231 -13.99 13.85 -21.77
CA PHE A 231 -13.22 13.14 -20.75
C PHE A 231 -12.06 12.34 -21.35
N PHE A 232 -12.34 11.53 -22.38
CA PHE A 232 -11.41 10.51 -22.88
C PHE A 232 -10.08 11.08 -23.42
N PRO A 233 -10.05 12.17 -24.22
CA PRO A 233 -8.78 12.77 -24.65
C PRO A 233 -7.95 13.30 -23.49
N GLY A 234 -8.58 13.96 -22.50
CA GLY A 234 -7.89 14.42 -21.30
C GLY A 234 -7.36 13.26 -20.45
N PHE A 235 -8.12 12.17 -20.36
CA PHE A 235 -7.71 10.95 -19.65
C PHE A 235 -6.42 10.35 -20.24
N ILE A 236 -6.25 10.36 -21.56
CA ILE A 236 -5.03 9.86 -22.20
C ILE A 236 -3.80 10.61 -21.69
N VAL A 237 -3.88 11.94 -21.55
CA VAL A 237 -2.78 12.76 -21.02
C VAL A 237 -2.47 12.39 -19.57
N VAL A 238 -3.51 12.28 -18.73
CA VAL A 238 -3.37 11.85 -17.33
C VAL A 238 -2.73 10.46 -17.24
N PHE A 239 -3.13 9.53 -18.10
CA PHE A 239 -2.59 8.19 -18.14
C PHE A 239 -1.11 8.17 -18.56
N ILE A 240 -0.73 8.94 -19.59
CA ILE A 240 0.68 9.05 -20.05
C ILE A 240 1.57 9.56 -18.91
N ILE A 241 1.15 10.62 -18.20
CA ILE A 241 1.92 11.15 -17.08
C ILE A 241 2.00 10.13 -15.92
N ALA A 242 0.92 9.38 -15.67
CA ALA A 242 0.95 8.29 -14.68
C ALA A 242 1.94 7.16 -15.08
N VAL A 243 2.04 6.82 -16.38
CA VAL A 243 3.06 5.89 -16.88
C VAL A 243 4.47 6.45 -16.63
N LEU A 244 4.70 7.73 -16.94
CA LEU A 244 5.99 8.37 -16.67
C LEU A 244 6.33 8.38 -15.17
N ALA A 245 5.34 8.60 -14.30
CA ALA A 245 5.52 8.53 -12.85
C ALA A 245 5.95 7.15 -12.36
N TYR A 246 5.36 6.08 -12.91
CA TYR A 246 5.82 4.71 -12.63
C TYR A 246 7.22 4.45 -13.16
N MET A 247 7.56 4.95 -14.36
CA MET A 247 8.93 4.86 -14.87
C MET A 247 9.91 5.56 -13.94
N ALA A 248 9.56 6.72 -13.39
CA ALA A 248 10.41 7.42 -12.43
C ALA A 248 10.56 6.67 -11.10
N GLU A 249 9.50 6.02 -10.58
CA GLU A 249 9.60 5.14 -9.41
C GLU A 249 10.51 3.94 -9.67
N THR A 250 10.36 3.29 -10.84
CA THR A 250 11.02 2.01 -11.09
C THR A 250 12.50 2.15 -11.41
N GLN A 251 12.98 3.38 -11.56
CA GLN A 251 14.40 3.69 -11.66
C GLN A 251 15.16 3.23 -10.41
N SER A 252 16.28 2.54 -10.59
CA SER A 252 17.08 1.92 -9.52
C SER A 252 17.38 2.85 -8.34
N LEU A 253 17.80 4.10 -8.62
CA LEU A 253 18.10 5.09 -7.59
C LEU A 253 16.83 5.51 -6.84
N MET A 254 15.75 5.84 -7.55
CA MET A 254 14.51 6.33 -6.92
C MET A 254 13.83 5.24 -6.10
N LYS A 255 13.82 4.02 -6.64
CA LYS A 255 13.38 2.83 -5.92
C LYS A 255 14.21 2.56 -4.67
N HIS A 256 15.53 2.79 -4.72
CA HIS A 256 16.41 2.62 -3.57
C HIS A 256 16.08 3.59 -2.44
N TRP A 257 15.76 4.85 -2.76
CA TRP A 257 15.37 5.88 -1.78
C TRP A 257 13.89 5.79 -1.36
N GLY A 258 13.10 4.91 -1.96
CA GLY A 258 11.69 4.72 -1.61
C GLY A 258 10.76 5.80 -2.18
N PHE A 259 11.20 6.56 -3.20
CA PHE A 259 10.37 7.53 -3.89
C PHE A 259 9.40 6.83 -4.85
N GLY A 260 8.18 6.57 -4.37
CA GLY A 260 7.13 5.89 -5.12
C GLY A 260 6.44 6.77 -6.18
N PHE A 261 5.64 6.13 -7.04
CA PHE A 261 4.89 6.81 -8.11
C PHE A 261 4.03 7.99 -7.63
N PRO A 262 3.44 8.04 -6.40
CA PRO A 262 2.64 9.20 -6.02
C PRO A 262 3.44 10.51 -6.01
N LEU A 263 4.73 10.47 -5.64
CA LEU A 263 5.60 11.64 -5.66
C LEU A 263 5.72 12.16 -7.09
N TRP A 264 6.13 11.26 -7.98
CA TRP A 264 6.45 11.58 -9.36
C TRP A 264 5.21 11.99 -10.16
N ALA A 265 4.06 11.38 -9.88
CA ALA A 265 2.78 11.75 -10.49
C ALA A 265 2.41 13.20 -10.14
N ILE A 266 2.54 13.59 -8.87
CA ILE A 266 2.30 14.96 -8.45
C ILE A 266 3.36 15.90 -9.03
N VAL A 267 4.65 15.57 -8.95
CA VAL A 267 5.75 16.39 -9.47
C VAL A 267 5.60 16.65 -10.96
N PHE A 268 5.40 15.61 -11.78
CA PHE A 268 5.24 15.78 -13.23
C PHE A 268 3.96 16.55 -13.58
N GLY A 269 2.84 16.28 -12.90
CA GLY A 269 1.63 17.06 -13.08
C GLY A 269 1.83 18.54 -12.73
N MET A 270 2.50 18.83 -11.60
CA MET A 270 2.80 20.21 -11.16
C MET A 270 3.75 20.92 -12.10
N LEU A 271 4.76 20.22 -12.63
CA LEU A 271 5.66 20.78 -13.63
C LEU A 271 4.87 21.25 -14.86
N ILE A 272 3.92 20.45 -15.33
CA ILE A 272 3.07 20.81 -16.48
C ILE A 272 2.16 22.01 -16.12
N SER A 273 1.43 21.92 -15.00
CA SER A 273 0.45 22.94 -14.60
C SER A 273 1.07 24.30 -14.29
N ASN A 274 2.34 24.34 -13.86
CA ASN A 274 3.03 25.58 -13.48
C ASN A 274 4.00 26.12 -14.53
N THR A 275 4.29 25.36 -15.60
CA THR A 275 5.12 25.85 -16.73
C THR A 275 4.25 26.30 -17.90
N ILE A 276 3.49 25.38 -18.48
CA ILE A 276 2.65 25.64 -19.66
C ILE A 276 1.17 25.82 -19.30
N GLY A 277 0.78 25.45 -18.08
CA GLY A 277 -0.62 25.42 -17.66
C GLY A 277 -1.33 24.16 -18.18
N THR A 278 -2.24 23.61 -17.38
CA THR A 278 -3.04 22.46 -17.81
C THR A 278 -4.05 22.90 -18.86
N PRO A 279 -3.98 22.38 -20.11
CA PRO A 279 -4.87 22.82 -21.17
C PRO A 279 -6.34 22.55 -20.80
N LYS A 280 -7.25 23.48 -21.15
CA LYS A 280 -8.68 23.37 -20.83
C LYS A 280 -9.34 22.08 -21.35
N TRP A 281 -8.83 21.52 -22.45
CA TRP A 281 -9.32 20.26 -23.02
C TRP A 281 -8.86 19.01 -22.24
N VAL A 282 -7.79 19.12 -21.43
CA VAL A 282 -7.32 18.05 -20.55
C VAL A 282 -8.14 17.98 -19.26
N MET A 283 -8.58 19.15 -18.76
CA MET A 283 -9.32 19.28 -17.49
C MET A 283 -10.50 18.30 -17.30
N PRO A 284 -11.33 17.99 -18.32
CA PRO A 284 -12.38 17.00 -18.15
C PRO A 284 -11.89 15.61 -17.73
N GLY A 285 -10.67 15.21 -18.14
CA GLY A 285 -10.04 13.93 -17.77
C GLY A 285 -9.33 13.96 -16.41
N VAL A 286 -9.11 15.15 -15.86
CA VAL A 286 -8.48 15.38 -14.56
C VAL A 286 -9.55 15.21 -13.46
N SER A 287 -9.73 13.98 -12.99
CA SER A 287 -10.82 13.60 -12.07
C SER A 287 -10.28 12.97 -10.78
N THR A 288 -9.55 13.78 -10.01
CA THR A 288 -8.88 13.40 -8.75
C THR A 288 -9.77 12.58 -7.81
N GLU A 289 -10.90 13.15 -7.38
CA GLU A 289 -11.77 12.51 -6.38
C GLU A 289 -12.40 11.22 -6.90
N PHE A 290 -12.77 11.20 -8.18
CA PHE A 290 -13.37 10.01 -8.79
C PHE A 290 -12.42 8.81 -8.81
N PHE A 291 -11.17 9.03 -9.24
CA PHE A 291 -10.15 7.97 -9.25
C PHE A 291 -9.79 7.54 -7.83
N ILE A 292 -9.59 8.49 -6.92
CA ILE A 292 -9.13 8.21 -5.56
C ILE A 292 -10.19 7.45 -4.74
N LYS A 293 -11.45 7.84 -4.83
CA LYS A 293 -12.57 7.19 -4.13
C LYS A 293 -12.78 5.77 -4.63
N THR A 294 -12.69 5.55 -5.94
CA THR A 294 -12.79 4.21 -6.54
C THR A 294 -11.66 3.30 -6.06
N GLY A 295 -10.42 3.82 -6.03
CA GLY A 295 -9.27 3.11 -5.47
C GLY A 295 -9.43 2.79 -3.98
N LEU A 296 -9.99 3.71 -3.18
CA LEU A 296 -10.24 3.47 -1.76
C LEU A 296 -11.25 2.34 -1.54
N VAL A 297 -12.30 2.22 -2.36
CA VAL A 297 -13.24 1.09 -2.25
C VAL A 297 -12.52 -0.25 -2.48
N LEU A 298 -11.61 -0.32 -3.46
CA LEU A 298 -10.77 -1.50 -3.68
C LEU A 298 -9.79 -1.76 -2.53
N LEU A 299 -9.22 -0.71 -1.94
CA LEU A 299 -8.38 -0.80 -0.75
C LEU A 299 -9.13 -1.44 0.43
N GLY A 300 -10.42 -1.13 0.59
CA GLY A 300 -11.27 -1.72 1.63
C GLY A 300 -11.28 -3.25 1.58
N ALA A 301 -11.36 -3.85 0.39
CA ALA A 301 -11.35 -5.31 0.21
C ALA A 301 -10.03 -5.99 0.63
N GLU A 302 -8.92 -5.24 0.69
CA GLU A 302 -7.62 -5.76 1.15
C GLU A 302 -7.51 -5.84 2.67
N ILE A 303 -8.41 -5.18 3.39
CA ILE A 303 -8.45 -5.14 4.84
C ILE A 303 -9.30 -6.32 5.33
N LEU A 304 -8.61 -7.42 5.66
CA LEU A 304 -9.21 -8.66 6.13
C LEU A 304 -9.11 -8.77 7.66
N PHE A 305 -10.25 -8.71 8.35
CA PHE A 305 -10.29 -8.72 9.83
C PHE A 305 -9.65 -9.98 10.45
N ASN A 306 -9.79 -11.14 9.82
CA ASN A 306 -9.23 -12.39 10.37
C ASN A 306 -7.70 -12.42 10.30
N LYS A 307 -7.09 -11.69 9.36
CA LYS A 307 -5.64 -11.54 9.31
C LYS A 307 -5.12 -10.76 10.52
N ILE A 308 -5.89 -9.78 11.02
CA ILE A 308 -5.57 -9.00 12.23
C ILE A 308 -5.46 -9.91 13.45
N LEU A 309 -6.39 -10.85 13.61
CA LEU A 309 -6.45 -11.76 14.76
C LEU A 309 -5.34 -12.82 14.76
N ALA A 310 -4.81 -13.19 13.60
CA ALA A 310 -3.81 -14.25 13.46
C ALA A 310 -2.40 -13.85 13.93
N ILE A 311 -2.16 -12.57 14.20
CA ILE A 311 -0.82 -11.96 14.25
C ILE A 311 -0.29 -11.76 15.69
N GLY A 312 -1.14 -12.01 16.69
CA GLY A 312 -0.80 -11.96 18.10
C GLY A 312 -1.22 -10.65 18.76
N LYS A 313 -1.66 -10.76 20.02
CA LYS A 313 -2.11 -9.64 20.87
C LYS A 313 -1.14 -8.45 20.87
N PRO A 314 0.21 -8.62 20.94
CA PRO A 314 1.14 -7.49 21.06
C PRO A 314 1.12 -6.53 19.87
N GLY A 315 1.15 -7.05 18.63
CA GLY A 315 1.16 -6.22 17.42
C GLY A 315 -0.13 -5.42 17.24
N ILE A 316 -1.27 -6.02 17.63
CA ILE A 316 -2.57 -5.33 17.65
C ILE A 316 -2.53 -4.20 18.67
N PHE A 317 -2.08 -4.45 19.91
CA PHE A 317 -1.99 -3.43 20.94
C PHE A 317 -1.10 -2.26 20.52
N VAL A 318 0.09 -2.53 19.97
CA VAL A 318 1.00 -1.47 19.47
C VAL A 318 0.29 -0.61 18.43
N ALA A 319 -0.30 -1.20 17.40
CA ALA A 319 -0.96 -0.43 16.35
C ALA A 319 -2.20 0.35 16.85
N TRP A 320 -3.06 -0.30 17.64
CA TRP A 320 -4.33 0.28 18.10
C TRP A 320 -4.19 1.27 19.24
N ILE A 321 -3.05 1.32 19.93
CA ILE A 321 -2.75 2.34 20.95
C ILE A 321 -1.90 3.45 20.33
N CYS A 322 -0.79 3.12 19.67
CA CYS A 322 0.15 4.12 19.17
C CYS A 322 -0.49 5.02 18.13
N THR A 323 -1.24 4.46 17.17
CA THR A 323 -1.80 5.24 16.06
C THR A 323 -2.86 6.25 16.54
N PRO A 324 -3.92 5.88 17.30
CA PRO A 324 -4.90 6.87 17.76
C PRO A 324 -4.31 7.92 18.69
N ILE A 325 -3.42 7.53 19.61
CA ILE A 325 -2.78 8.49 20.53
C ILE A 325 -1.92 9.48 19.74
N THR A 326 -1.10 9.00 18.81
CA THR A 326 -0.26 9.87 17.98
C THR A 326 -1.14 10.81 17.15
N LEU A 327 -2.21 10.32 16.52
CA LEU A 327 -3.12 11.13 15.73
C LEU A 327 -3.79 12.24 16.56
N ILE A 328 -4.33 11.88 17.73
CA ILE A 328 -5.02 12.84 18.61
C ILE A 328 -4.04 13.88 19.15
N LEU A 329 -2.86 13.43 19.62
CA LEU A 329 -1.84 14.31 20.18
C LEU A 329 -1.29 15.27 19.12
N THR A 330 -0.96 14.78 17.93
CA THR A 330 -0.41 15.61 16.85
C THR A 330 -1.44 16.58 16.32
N TYR A 331 -2.71 16.16 16.16
CA TYR A 331 -3.78 17.08 15.79
C TYR A 331 -3.95 18.17 16.84
N TRP A 332 -4.02 17.81 18.13
CA TRP A 332 -4.12 18.74 19.24
C TRP A 332 -2.93 19.71 19.27
N PHE A 333 -1.70 19.21 19.15
CA PHE A 333 -0.48 20.01 19.12
C PHE A 333 -0.50 21.00 17.95
N GLY A 334 -0.88 20.52 16.76
CA GLY A 334 -1.05 21.34 15.56
C GLY A 334 -2.09 22.45 15.74
N GLN A 335 -3.21 22.17 16.43
CA GLN A 335 -4.28 23.15 16.64
C GLN A 335 -3.96 24.16 17.76
N LYS A 336 -3.44 23.68 18.89
CA LYS A 336 -3.32 24.48 20.12
C LYS A 336 -1.96 25.16 20.26
N ILE A 337 -0.89 24.48 19.86
CA ILE A 337 0.49 24.97 20.06
C ILE A 337 1.00 25.61 18.77
N ILE A 338 1.06 24.86 17.67
CA ILE A 338 1.51 25.40 16.37
C ILE A 338 0.50 26.42 15.81
N LYS A 339 -0.79 26.28 16.15
CA LYS A 339 -1.89 27.10 15.61
C LYS A 339 -1.91 27.05 14.08
N MET A 340 -1.98 25.84 13.54
CA MET A 340 -2.19 25.56 12.12
C MET A 340 -3.48 26.23 11.66
N LYS A 341 -3.41 27.08 10.62
CA LYS A 341 -4.59 27.80 10.12
C LYS A 341 -5.63 26.85 9.52
N SER A 342 -5.16 25.87 8.75
CA SER A 342 -6.01 24.87 8.14
C SER A 342 -6.16 23.66 9.06
N LYS A 343 -7.40 23.36 9.43
CA LYS A 343 -7.74 22.16 10.19
C LYS A 343 -7.58 20.90 9.34
N THR A 344 -8.00 20.95 8.06
CA THR A 344 -7.93 19.85 7.11
C THR A 344 -6.48 19.46 6.82
N LEU A 345 -5.59 20.44 6.62
CA LEU A 345 -4.15 20.18 6.49
C LEU A 345 -3.58 19.52 7.74
N ASN A 346 -3.95 20.02 8.93
CA ASN A 346 -3.45 19.48 10.20
C ASN A 346 -3.84 18.02 10.40
N ILE A 347 -5.13 17.69 10.24
CA ILE A 347 -5.56 16.29 10.40
C ILE A 347 -4.99 15.39 9.31
N THR A 348 -4.81 15.89 8.09
CA THR A 348 -4.21 15.12 6.98
C THR A 348 -2.76 14.78 7.28
N ILE A 349 -1.95 15.74 7.74
CA ILE A 349 -0.55 15.52 8.17
C ILE A 349 -0.49 14.61 9.40
N SER A 350 -1.37 14.82 10.38
CA SER A 350 -1.44 14.01 11.61
C SER A 350 -1.77 12.54 11.30
N SER A 351 -2.72 12.31 10.39
CA SER A 351 -3.12 10.96 9.95
C SER A 351 -2.07 10.30 9.05
N ASP A 352 -1.40 11.09 8.19
CA ASP A 352 -0.28 10.63 7.38
C ASP A 352 0.80 9.96 8.23
N MET A 353 1.39 10.69 9.17
CA MET A 353 2.48 10.17 10.00
C MET A 353 2.02 9.05 10.94
N SER A 354 0.83 9.16 11.56
CA SER A 354 0.43 8.26 12.65
C SER A 354 -0.06 6.88 12.22
N VAL A 355 -0.43 6.70 10.95
CA VAL A 355 -1.08 5.49 10.44
C VAL A 355 -0.15 4.74 9.47
N CYS A 356 -0.17 5.11 8.19
CA CYS A 356 0.53 4.38 7.13
C CYS A 356 1.04 5.28 5.99
N GLY A 357 1.19 6.59 6.27
CA GLY A 357 1.58 7.58 5.28
C GLY A 357 0.51 7.89 4.27
N VAL A 358 0.91 7.83 3.00
CA VAL A 358 0.17 8.32 1.85
C VAL A 358 -1.28 7.80 1.80
N SER A 359 -1.53 6.51 2.04
CA SER A 359 -2.91 5.97 1.98
C SER A 359 -3.81 6.52 3.09
N ALA A 360 -3.27 6.80 4.27
CA ALA A 360 -4.02 7.41 5.37
C ALA A 360 -4.25 8.91 5.10
N ALA A 361 -3.26 9.62 4.58
CA ALA A 361 -3.40 11.00 4.12
C ALA A 361 -4.52 11.12 3.09
N ILE A 362 -4.54 10.24 2.09
CA ILE A 362 -5.59 10.17 1.07
C ILE A 362 -6.97 9.96 1.70
N ALA A 363 -7.13 8.91 2.51
CA ALA A 363 -8.43 8.55 3.06
C ALA A 363 -8.96 9.65 3.99
N THR A 364 -8.06 10.27 4.76
CA THR A 364 -8.37 11.36 5.68
C THR A 364 -8.69 12.65 4.94
N ALA A 365 -7.92 13.01 3.90
CA ALA A 365 -8.16 14.16 3.05
C ALA A 365 -9.53 14.05 2.36
N ALA A 366 -9.85 12.88 1.81
CA ALA A 366 -11.17 12.62 1.26
C ALA A 366 -12.28 12.64 2.34
N ALA A 367 -11.97 12.18 3.56
CA ALA A 367 -12.92 12.19 4.67
C ALA A 367 -13.25 13.59 5.20
N CYS A 368 -12.26 14.48 5.27
CA CYS A 368 -12.41 15.85 5.76
C CYS A 368 -12.56 16.91 4.65
N ARG A 369 -12.60 16.48 3.37
CA ARG A 369 -12.62 17.34 2.18
C ARG A 369 -11.46 18.35 2.16
N ALA A 370 -10.25 17.86 2.42
CA ALA A 370 -9.04 18.67 2.32
C ALA A 370 -8.80 19.13 0.88
N LYS A 371 -8.14 20.28 0.72
CA LYS A 371 -7.77 20.79 -0.60
C LYS A 371 -6.65 19.94 -1.20
N LYS A 372 -6.52 19.96 -2.53
CA LYS A 372 -5.54 19.15 -3.27
C LYS A 372 -4.12 19.52 -2.88
N GLU A 373 -3.84 20.81 -2.72
CA GLU A 373 -2.53 21.32 -2.28
C GLU A 373 -2.18 20.87 -0.85
N GLU A 374 -3.18 20.72 0.04
CA GLU A 374 -2.96 20.24 1.41
C GLU A 374 -2.57 18.76 1.41
N LEU A 375 -3.26 17.95 0.59
CA LEU A 375 -2.92 16.55 0.40
C LEU A 375 -1.53 16.40 -0.24
N THR A 376 -1.22 17.19 -1.27
CA THR A 376 0.11 17.21 -1.91
C THR A 376 1.20 17.54 -0.90
N LEU A 377 0.99 18.55 -0.05
CA LEU A 377 1.97 18.94 0.97
C LEU A 377 2.19 17.82 1.99
N ALA A 378 1.11 17.17 2.45
CA ALA A 378 1.20 16.05 3.38
C ALA A 378 1.99 14.87 2.78
N ILE A 379 1.69 14.48 1.54
CA ILE A 379 2.38 13.38 0.83
C ILE A 379 3.86 13.71 0.61
N GLY A 380 4.17 14.95 0.22
CA GLY A 380 5.55 15.39 0.01
C GLY A 380 6.38 15.27 1.30
N LEU A 381 5.84 15.74 2.43
CA LEU A 381 6.47 15.55 3.73
C LEU A 381 6.63 14.06 4.06
N SER A 382 5.57 13.28 3.90
CA SER A 382 5.56 11.83 4.14
C SER A 382 6.72 11.09 3.48
N MET A 383 6.94 11.38 2.20
CA MET A 383 7.94 10.68 1.40
C MET A 383 9.36 11.07 1.76
N VAL A 384 9.60 12.34 2.08
CA VAL A 384 10.92 12.80 2.57
C VAL A 384 11.25 12.11 3.89
N PHE A 385 10.34 12.13 4.87
CA PHE A 385 10.57 11.50 6.16
C PHE A 385 10.65 9.97 6.07
N THR A 386 9.84 9.36 5.21
CA THR A 386 9.91 7.91 4.93
C THR A 386 11.28 7.50 4.40
N ALA A 387 11.82 8.24 3.42
CA ALA A 387 13.15 7.97 2.86
C ALA A 387 14.24 8.06 3.94
N VAL A 388 14.18 9.08 4.80
CA VAL A 388 15.09 9.25 5.93
C VAL A 388 14.95 8.08 6.92
N CYS A 389 13.73 7.77 7.36
CA CYS A 389 13.47 6.73 8.36
C CYS A 389 13.87 5.33 7.86
N MET A 390 13.65 5.04 6.58
CA MET A 390 14.03 3.76 5.96
C MET A 390 15.51 3.43 6.11
N VAL A 391 16.38 4.44 6.05
CA VAL A 391 17.83 4.28 6.19
C VAL A 391 18.27 4.46 7.64
N ALA A 392 17.77 5.51 8.30
CA ALA A 392 18.21 5.91 9.63
C ALA A 392 17.78 4.92 10.72
N GLN A 393 16.54 4.40 10.67
CA GLN A 393 16.04 3.52 11.73
C GLN A 393 16.77 2.17 11.82
N PRO A 394 16.97 1.39 10.73
CA PRO A 394 17.73 0.14 10.84
C PRO A 394 19.19 0.40 11.21
N ALA A 395 19.79 1.52 10.78
CA ALA A 395 21.14 1.90 11.19
C ALA A 395 21.23 2.19 12.70
N PHE A 396 20.28 2.99 13.22
CA PHE A 396 20.19 3.29 14.66
C PHE A 396 19.94 2.02 15.49
N ALA A 397 19.01 1.18 15.06
CA ALA A 397 18.70 -0.08 15.75
C ALA A 397 19.96 -0.98 15.84
N LYS A 398 20.80 -1.02 14.79
CA LYS A 398 22.07 -1.78 14.82
C LYS A 398 23.06 -1.15 15.79
N LEU A 399 23.18 0.18 15.78
CA LEU A 399 24.09 0.92 16.65
C LEU A 399 23.82 0.64 18.13
N VAL A 400 22.55 0.54 18.53
CA VAL A 400 22.16 0.29 19.92
C VAL A 400 21.96 -1.21 20.25
N GLY A 401 22.26 -2.11 19.31
CA GLY A 401 22.11 -3.55 19.51
C GLY A 401 20.68 -4.01 19.73
N MET A 402 19.70 -3.38 19.07
CA MET A 402 18.27 -3.63 19.31
C MET A 402 17.88 -5.07 18.88
N PRO A 403 17.13 -5.82 19.70
CA PRO A 403 16.61 -7.12 19.29
C PRO A 403 15.74 -7.05 18.03
N GLU A 404 15.82 -8.03 17.13
CA GLU A 404 15.12 -8.02 15.83
C GLU A 404 13.60 -7.81 15.94
N ILE A 405 12.96 -8.42 16.94
CA ILE A 405 11.50 -8.29 17.13
C ILE A 405 11.14 -6.85 17.53
N LEU A 406 11.95 -6.23 18.40
CA LEU A 406 11.71 -4.85 18.83
C LEU A 406 11.98 -3.87 17.68
N ALA A 407 13.10 -4.05 16.97
CA ALA A 407 13.45 -3.24 15.81
C ALA A 407 12.39 -3.37 14.70
N GLY A 408 11.93 -4.59 14.44
CA GLY A 408 10.85 -4.86 13.50
C GLY A 408 9.55 -4.18 13.93
N ALA A 409 9.16 -4.27 15.20
CA ALA A 409 7.95 -3.64 15.69
C ALA A 409 8.01 -2.10 15.58
N TRP A 410 9.15 -1.53 15.94
CA TRP A 410 9.41 -0.10 15.87
C TRP A 410 9.35 0.41 14.43
N MET A 411 10.16 -0.15 13.53
CA MET A 411 10.15 0.20 12.10
C MET A 411 8.77 -0.01 11.47
N GLY A 412 8.12 -1.14 11.80
CA GLY A 412 6.78 -1.50 11.35
C GLY A 412 5.72 -0.44 11.62
N SER A 413 5.82 0.24 12.76
CA SER A 413 4.84 1.23 13.19
C SER A 413 5.18 2.68 12.80
N THR A 414 6.43 2.97 12.39
CA THR A 414 6.90 4.35 12.18
C THR A 414 7.38 4.66 10.76
N ILE A 415 7.69 3.66 9.93
CA ILE A 415 8.08 3.90 8.53
C ILE A 415 6.83 3.94 7.66
N ASP A 416 6.49 5.09 7.10
CA ASP A 416 5.19 5.35 6.47
C ASP A 416 5.07 4.94 5.00
N SER A 417 5.68 3.78 4.69
CA SER A 417 5.52 3.11 3.41
C SER A 417 5.71 1.60 3.58
N THR A 418 4.79 0.82 3.01
CA THR A 418 4.88 -0.65 3.05
C THR A 418 6.13 -1.16 2.31
N GLY A 419 6.56 -0.47 1.25
CA GLY A 419 7.79 -0.83 0.52
C GLY A 419 9.04 -0.49 1.33
N ALA A 420 9.08 0.72 1.89
CA ALA A 420 10.22 1.19 2.67
C ALA A 420 10.38 0.40 3.97
N VAL A 421 9.28 0.04 4.65
CA VAL A 421 9.33 -0.75 5.88
C VAL A 421 9.83 -2.17 5.63
N ALA A 422 9.45 -2.76 4.49
CA ALA A 422 9.94 -4.07 4.08
C ALA A 422 11.44 -4.00 3.72
N ALA A 423 11.89 -2.93 3.06
CA ALA A 423 13.31 -2.73 2.78
C ALA A 423 14.12 -2.57 4.09
N ALA A 424 13.69 -1.70 4.99
CA ALA A 424 14.33 -1.46 6.28
C ALA A 424 14.37 -2.72 7.15
N GLY A 425 13.24 -3.45 7.23
CA GLY A 425 13.16 -4.73 7.94
C GLY A 425 14.10 -5.78 7.35
N ALA A 426 14.15 -5.91 6.02
CA ALA A 426 15.03 -6.84 5.33
C ALA A 426 16.53 -6.49 5.52
N PHE A 427 16.88 -5.20 5.64
CA PHE A 427 18.24 -4.78 5.98
C PHE A 427 18.65 -5.13 7.41
N TYR A 428 17.67 -5.33 8.31
CA TYR A 428 17.91 -5.65 9.70
C TYR A 428 17.99 -7.16 9.97
N GLY A 429 17.01 -7.93 9.47
CA GLY A 429 16.93 -9.38 9.65
C GLY A 429 15.56 -9.95 9.27
N ASP A 430 15.47 -11.26 9.07
CA ASP A 430 14.24 -11.91 8.61
C ASP A 430 13.11 -11.84 9.64
N LYS A 431 13.43 -11.92 10.96
CA LYS A 431 12.41 -11.75 11.99
C LYS A 431 11.95 -10.30 12.04
N ALA A 432 12.88 -9.35 11.94
CA ALA A 432 12.55 -7.93 11.89
C ALA A 432 11.66 -7.59 10.69
N LEU A 433 11.97 -8.09 9.49
CA LEU A 433 11.12 -7.95 8.31
C LEU A 433 9.72 -8.51 8.54
N TYR A 434 9.63 -9.73 9.06
CA TYR A 434 8.35 -10.37 9.33
C TYR A 434 7.52 -9.52 10.29
N VAL A 435 8.07 -9.12 11.43
CA VAL A 435 7.36 -8.30 12.42
C VAL A 435 7.00 -6.92 11.85
N ALA A 436 7.92 -6.26 11.14
CA ALA A 436 7.72 -4.92 10.59
C ALA A 436 6.61 -4.87 9.54
N ALA A 437 6.68 -5.76 8.54
CA ALA A 437 5.64 -5.88 7.51
C ALA A 437 4.28 -6.22 8.14
N THR A 438 4.31 -7.00 9.20
CA THR A 438 3.12 -7.46 9.92
C THR A 438 2.46 -6.33 10.71
N ILE A 439 3.20 -5.55 11.51
CA ILE A 439 2.65 -4.38 12.22
C ILE A 439 2.13 -3.34 11.23
N LYS A 440 2.86 -3.07 10.14
CA LYS A 440 2.40 -2.13 9.12
C LYS A 440 1.09 -2.57 8.47
N MET A 441 0.93 -3.88 8.21
CA MET A 441 -0.33 -4.43 7.71
C MET A 441 -1.49 -4.17 8.68
N ILE A 442 -1.27 -4.30 10.00
CA ILE A 442 -2.31 -4.00 11.00
C ILE A 442 -2.67 -2.51 10.96
N GLN A 443 -1.68 -1.61 10.89
CA GLN A 443 -1.94 -0.17 10.79
C GLN A 443 -2.73 0.20 9.53
N ASN A 444 -2.50 -0.48 8.40
CA ASN A 444 -3.28 -0.24 7.20
C ASN A 444 -4.79 -0.52 7.39
N VAL A 445 -5.16 -1.39 8.33
CA VAL A 445 -6.57 -1.62 8.68
C VAL A 445 -7.19 -0.40 9.36
N LEU A 446 -6.40 0.33 10.15
CA LEU A 446 -6.87 1.53 10.85
C LEU A 446 -7.23 2.67 9.91
N ILE A 447 -6.78 2.65 8.65
CA ILE A 447 -7.13 3.68 7.65
C ILE A 447 -8.64 3.90 7.57
N GLY A 448 -9.41 2.81 7.49
CA GLY A 448 -10.86 2.88 7.39
C GLY A 448 -11.52 3.45 8.64
N VAL A 449 -11.05 3.00 9.81
CA VAL A 449 -11.54 3.45 11.11
C VAL A 449 -11.24 4.94 11.30
N VAL A 450 -10.00 5.36 11.03
CA VAL A 450 -9.57 6.76 11.13
C VAL A 450 -10.34 7.64 10.14
N ALA A 451 -10.48 7.22 8.89
CA ALA A 451 -11.25 7.97 7.90
C ALA A 451 -12.72 8.13 8.32
N PHE A 452 -13.34 7.07 8.86
CA PHE A 452 -14.69 7.11 9.41
C PHE A 452 -14.79 8.07 10.60
N CYS A 453 -13.91 7.93 11.60
CA CYS A 453 -13.88 8.78 12.79
C CYS A 453 -13.64 10.26 12.43
N VAL A 454 -12.74 10.53 11.49
CA VAL A 454 -12.46 11.88 11.00
C VAL A 454 -13.70 12.44 10.27
N ALA A 455 -14.33 11.67 9.38
CA ALA A 455 -15.54 12.10 8.69
C ALA A 455 -16.67 12.45 9.68
N VAL A 456 -16.90 11.59 10.68
CA VAL A 456 -17.89 11.82 11.74
C VAL A 456 -17.54 13.06 12.56
N TYR A 457 -16.28 13.20 13.00
CA TYR A 457 -15.83 14.36 13.76
C TYR A 457 -15.96 15.66 12.95
N TRP A 458 -15.61 15.64 11.66
CA TRP A 458 -15.74 16.81 10.79
C TRP A 458 -17.20 17.23 10.65
N CYS A 459 -18.09 16.28 10.36
CA CYS A 459 -19.51 16.54 10.21
C CYS A 459 -20.17 17.01 11.51
N ALA A 460 -19.80 16.43 12.66
CA ALA A 460 -20.44 16.69 13.94
C ALA A 460 -19.87 17.90 14.70
N LYS A 461 -18.59 18.27 14.48
CA LYS A 461 -17.90 19.29 15.28
C LYS A 461 -17.21 20.38 14.47
N VAL A 462 -16.59 20.06 13.34
CA VAL A 462 -15.77 21.05 12.61
C VAL A 462 -16.61 21.89 11.66
N ASP A 463 -17.50 21.27 10.91
CA ASP A 463 -18.38 21.93 9.93
C ASP A 463 -19.71 22.39 10.54
N CYS A 464 -19.91 22.17 11.84
CA CYS A 464 -21.12 22.60 12.56
C CYS A 464 -21.15 24.11 12.73
N VAL A 465 -22.25 24.75 12.33
CA VAL A 465 -22.49 26.18 12.58
C VAL A 465 -22.74 26.39 14.09
N PRO A 466 -22.08 27.37 14.74
CA PRO A 466 -22.31 27.66 16.16
C PRO A 466 -23.79 27.99 16.44
N GLY A 467 -24.39 27.30 17.42
CA GLY A 467 -25.79 27.51 17.82
C GLY A 467 -26.82 26.58 17.16
N GLN A 468 -26.43 25.77 16.16
CA GLN A 468 -27.28 24.72 15.60
C GLN A 468 -26.88 23.34 16.14
N LYS A 469 -27.85 22.52 16.53
CA LYS A 469 -27.63 21.09 16.76
C LYS A 469 -27.67 20.40 15.39
N VAL A 470 -26.55 19.81 14.97
CA VAL A 470 -26.51 19.01 13.74
C VAL A 470 -27.46 17.83 13.91
N SER A 471 -28.49 17.75 13.07
CA SER A 471 -29.36 16.58 13.02
C SER A 471 -28.55 15.37 12.51
N TRP A 472 -28.88 14.17 12.98
CA TRP A 472 -28.25 12.93 12.49
C TRP A 472 -28.35 12.82 10.96
N TRP A 473 -29.44 13.32 10.37
CA TRP A 473 -29.61 13.37 8.92
C TRP A 473 -28.64 14.32 8.21
N GLU A 474 -28.29 15.44 8.84
CA GLU A 474 -27.31 16.37 8.27
C GLU A 474 -25.89 15.77 8.31
N VAL A 475 -25.56 15.01 9.37
CA VAL A 475 -24.33 14.20 9.39
C VAL A 475 -24.32 13.20 8.25
N TRP A 476 -25.43 12.49 8.00
CA TRP A 476 -25.54 11.56 6.87
C TRP A 476 -25.37 12.24 5.50
N TYR A 477 -25.99 13.40 5.29
CA TYR A 477 -25.86 14.16 4.03
C TYR A 477 -24.46 14.72 3.82
N ARG A 478 -23.74 15.07 4.88
CA ARG A 478 -22.35 15.57 4.79
C ARG A 478 -21.31 14.44 4.79
N PHE A 479 -21.66 13.24 5.25
CA PHE A 479 -20.75 12.10 5.33
C PHE A 479 -20.27 11.68 3.93
N PRO A 480 -18.96 11.48 3.68
CA PRO A 480 -18.46 10.99 2.40
C PRO A 480 -18.89 9.53 2.18
N LYS A 481 -19.73 9.27 1.18
CA LYS A 481 -20.41 7.98 1.03
C LYS A 481 -19.46 6.89 0.57
N PHE A 482 -18.36 7.24 -0.11
CA PHE A 482 -17.34 6.27 -0.52
C PHE A 482 -16.75 5.49 0.67
N VAL A 483 -16.73 6.08 1.88
CA VAL A 483 -16.28 5.41 3.12
C VAL A 483 -17.19 4.23 3.48
N ILE A 484 -18.49 4.31 3.16
CA ILE A 484 -19.42 3.18 3.30
C ILE A 484 -18.98 2.04 2.37
N GLY A 485 -18.68 2.35 1.10
CA GLY A 485 -18.21 1.35 0.15
C GLY A 485 -16.91 0.67 0.59
N PHE A 486 -15.98 1.44 1.14
CA PHE A 486 -14.75 0.92 1.76
C PHE A 486 -15.08 -0.09 2.89
N ILE A 487 -15.94 0.29 3.83
CA ILE A 487 -16.28 -0.55 5.00
C ILE A 487 -17.01 -1.82 4.54
N VAL A 488 -17.99 -1.68 3.63
CA VAL A 488 -18.76 -2.81 3.09
C VAL A 488 -17.84 -3.77 2.33
N ALA A 489 -16.89 -3.27 1.53
CA ALA A 489 -15.91 -4.10 0.84
C ALA A 489 -15.03 -4.89 1.82
N SER A 490 -14.55 -4.24 2.89
CA SER A 490 -13.78 -4.88 3.95
C SER A 490 -14.57 -5.97 4.67
N LEU A 491 -15.83 -5.69 5.03
CA LEU A 491 -16.71 -6.67 5.68
C LEU A 491 -16.95 -7.88 4.78
N ILE A 492 -17.36 -7.67 3.52
CA ILE A 492 -17.66 -8.75 2.58
C ILE A 492 -16.43 -9.65 2.38
N PHE A 493 -15.26 -9.06 2.12
CA PHE A 493 -14.05 -9.85 1.91
C PHE A 493 -13.58 -10.56 3.18
N SER A 494 -13.81 -9.98 4.36
CA SER A 494 -13.53 -10.63 5.64
C SER A 494 -14.47 -11.81 5.92
N PHE A 495 -15.74 -11.70 5.55
CA PHE A 495 -16.70 -12.81 5.63
C PHE A 495 -16.34 -13.93 4.64
N ILE A 496 -15.95 -13.58 3.41
CA ILE A 496 -15.46 -14.56 2.43
C ILE A 496 -14.21 -15.28 2.98
N ASP A 497 -13.24 -14.53 3.51
CA ASP A 497 -12.01 -15.08 4.10
C ASP A 497 -12.30 -16.04 5.26
N ALA A 498 -13.29 -15.71 6.11
CA ALA A 498 -13.75 -16.60 7.18
C ALA A 498 -14.46 -17.86 6.64
N GLY A 499 -15.31 -17.70 5.63
CA GLY A 499 -16.19 -18.77 5.14
C GLY A 499 -15.48 -19.86 4.33
N ILE A 500 -14.45 -19.50 3.55
CA ILE A 500 -13.74 -20.47 2.68
C ILE A 500 -12.51 -21.12 3.34
N GLY A 501 -12.14 -20.65 4.54
CA GLY A 501 -10.97 -21.13 5.28
C GLY A 501 -9.65 -20.45 4.90
N LYS A 502 -8.71 -20.42 5.86
CA LYS A 502 -7.46 -19.64 5.77
C LYS A 502 -6.60 -19.97 4.55
N ASP A 503 -6.47 -21.26 4.23
CA ASP A 503 -5.62 -21.71 3.13
C ASP A 503 -6.24 -21.39 1.77
N ALA A 504 -7.54 -21.62 1.61
CA ALA A 504 -8.22 -21.28 0.37
C ALA A 504 -8.25 -19.76 0.15
N SER A 505 -8.49 -18.98 1.22
CA SER A 505 -8.44 -17.53 1.14
C SER A 505 -7.04 -17.00 0.79
N ALA A 506 -5.99 -17.55 1.41
CA ALA A 506 -4.62 -17.16 1.08
C ALA A 506 -4.31 -17.37 -0.41
N VAL A 507 -4.75 -18.48 -0.99
CA VAL A 507 -4.50 -18.83 -2.41
C VAL A 507 -5.38 -18.03 -3.37
N MET A 508 -6.69 -18.00 -3.12
CA MET A 508 -7.71 -17.54 -4.06
C MET A 508 -8.04 -16.06 -3.89
N ILE A 509 -8.16 -15.57 -2.66
CA ILE A 509 -8.52 -14.18 -2.37
C ILE A 509 -7.28 -13.31 -2.34
N ASP A 510 -6.34 -13.58 -1.43
CA ASP A 510 -5.14 -12.74 -1.29
C ASP A 510 -4.22 -12.87 -2.52
N HIS A 511 -3.83 -14.09 -2.88
CA HIS A 511 -2.98 -14.36 -4.03
C HIS A 511 -3.73 -14.57 -5.36
N GLY A 512 -5.02 -14.24 -5.42
CA GLY A 512 -5.81 -14.24 -6.66
C GLY A 512 -6.50 -12.91 -6.85
N VAL A 513 -7.73 -12.78 -6.35
CA VAL A 513 -8.60 -11.60 -6.51
C VAL A 513 -7.89 -10.30 -6.16
N LEU A 514 -7.25 -10.24 -5.00
CA LEU A 514 -6.63 -9.02 -4.48
C LEU A 514 -5.30 -8.73 -5.18
N ARG A 515 -4.24 -9.48 -4.87
CA ARG A 515 -2.88 -9.21 -5.39
C ARG A 515 -2.71 -9.50 -6.88
N GLY A 516 -3.59 -10.30 -7.48
CA GLY A 516 -3.53 -10.65 -8.90
C GLY A 516 -4.39 -9.75 -9.79
N PHE A 517 -5.28 -8.93 -9.23
CA PHE A 517 -6.15 -8.06 -10.02
C PHE A 517 -6.44 -6.71 -9.33
N THR A 518 -7.26 -6.70 -8.26
CA THR A 518 -7.85 -5.45 -7.74
C THR A 518 -6.81 -4.52 -7.13
N ARG A 519 -5.75 -5.07 -6.53
CA ARG A 519 -4.61 -4.31 -6.01
C ARG A 519 -3.89 -3.52 -7.11
N ILE A 520 -3.68 -4.16 -8.26
CA ILE A 520 -2.96 -3.56 -9.40
C ILE A 520 -3.84 -2.46 -10.02
N ALA A 521 -5.13 -2.73 -10.19
CA ALA A 521 -6.10 -1.73 -10.65
C ALA A 521 -6.16 -0.52 -9.71
N ARG A 522 -6.20 -0.75 -8.40
CA ARG A 522 -6.16 0.30 -7.38
C ARG A 522 -4.90 1.17 -7.49
N GLU A 523 -3.72 0.55 -7.64
CA GLU A 523 -2.47 1.30 -7.78
C GLU A 523 -2.52 2.24 -9.00
N TRP A 524 -3.07 1.79 -10.14
CA TRP A 524 -3.33 2.66 -11.28
C TRP A 524 -4.33 3.79 -10.98
N PHE A 525 -5.39 3.52 -10.24
CA PHE A 525 -6.38 4.55 -9.89
C PHE A 525 -5.74 5.63 -9.01
N PHE A 526 -4.89 5.24 -8.07
CA PHE A 526 -4.11 6.20 -7.30
C PHE A 526 -3.11 6.95 -8.17
N ALA A 527 -2.43 6.31 -9.13
CA ALA A 527 -1.52 7.00 -10.04
C ALA A 527 -2.26 8.07 -10.87
N LEU A 528 -3.44 7.73 -11.41
CA LEU A 528 -4.31 8.67 -12.13
C LEU A 528 -4.79 9.82 -11.23
N ALA A 529 -5.17 9.52 -9.99
CA ALA A 529 -5.57 10.53 -9.00
C ALA A 529 -4.43 11.50 -8.68
N PHE A 530 -3.23 11.00 -8.42
CA PHE A 530 -2.07 11.82 -8.09
C PHE A 530 -1.57 12.66 -9.26
N THR A 531 -1.60 12.10 -10.47
CA THR A 531 -1.35 12.88 -11.68
C THR A 531 -2.37 14.00 -11.81
N SER A 532 -3.65 13.71 -11.57
CA SER A 532 -4.72 14.71 -11.64
C SER A 532 -4.50 15.82 -10.61
N ILE A 533 -4.15 15.45 -9.37
CA ILE A 533 -3.77 16.41 -8.31
C ILE A 533 -2.64 17.31 -8.79
N GLY A 534 -1.56 16.75 -9.34
CA GLY A 534 -0.43 17.53 -9.83
C GLY A 534 -0.84 18.52 -10.92
N LEU A 535 -1.64 18.07 -11.89
CA LEU A 535 -2.15 18.89 -12.99
C LEU A 535 -3.09 20.02 -12.54
N GLU A 536 -3.70 19.92 -11.35
CA GLU A 536 -4.59 20.96 -10.81
C GLU A 536 -3.86 21.90 -9.85
N THR A 537 -2.71 21.47 -9.32
CA THR A 537 -2.00 22.16 -8.24
C THR A 537 -1.18 23.33 -8.76
N ASN A 538 -1.32 24.52 -8.16
CA ASN A 538 -0.49 25.69 -8.46
C ASN A 538 0.54 25.96 -7.34
N PHE A 539 1.81 26.17 -7.68
CA PHE A 539 2.87 26.45 -6.70
C PHE A 539 2.57 27.66 -5.80
N LYS A 540 1.86 28.66 -6.33
CA LYS A 540 1.49 29.86 -5.58
C LYS A 540 0.53 29.55 -4.43
N GLU A 541 -0.26 28.47 -4.54
CA GLU A 541 -1.21 28.04 -3.51
C GLU A 541 -0.53 27.38 -2.31
N PHE A 542 0.73 26.96 -2.41
CA PHE A 542 1.50 26.47 -1.26
C PHE A 542 2.01 27.59 -0.35
N LYS A 543 2.19 28.80 -0.89
CA LYS A 543 2.80 29.92 -0.14
C LYS A 543 2.12 30.20 1.20
N PRO A 544 0.77 30.19 1.32
CA PRO A 544 0.10 30.36 2.61
C PRO A 544 0.35 29.23 3.62
N TYR A 545 0.53 27.99 3.15
CA TYR A 545 0.71 26.80 4.00
C TYR A 545 2.17 26.62 4.46
N LEU A 546 3.13 26.97 3.60
CA LEU A 546 4.56 26.93 3.93
C LEU A 546 5.01 28.10 4.81
N LYS A 547 4.22 29.18 4.88
CA LYS A 547 4.56 30.37 5.67
C LYS A 547 4.74 30.02 7.15
N GLY A 548 5.97 30.15 7.63
CA GLY A 548 6.35 29.92 9.02
C GLY A 548 6.69 28.47 9.38
N GLY A 549 6.88 27.57 8.39
CA GLY A 549 7.41 26.21 8.63
C GLY A 549 6.53 25.32 9.51
N LYS A 550 5.27 25.71 9.75
CA LYS A 550 4.35 25.04 10.67
C LYS A 550 4.07 23.58 10.31
N PRO A 551 3.80 23.22 9.04
CA PRO A 551 3.60 21.82 8.64
C PRO A 551 4.83 20.95 8.92
N PHE A 552 6.03 21.48 8.66
CA PHE A 552 7.29 20.77 8.90
C PHE A 552 7.55 20.59 10.41
N THR A 553 7.29 21.62 11.21
CA THR A 553 7.40 21.56 12.67
C THR A 553 6.45 20.52 13.26
N LEU A 554 5.21 20.46 12.77
CA LEU A 554 4.24 19.45 13.16
C LEU A 554 4.74 18.04 12.82
N TYR A 555 5.28 17.87 11.61
CA TYR A 555 5.79 16.58 11.15
C TYR A 555 6.98 16.12 12.00
N ILE A 556 7.97 16.98 12.24
CA ILE A 556 9.13 16.65 13.10
C ILE A 556 8.67 16.27 14.50
N PHE A 557 7.81 17.08 15.11
CA PHE A 557 7.33 16.81 16.47
C PHE A 557 6.58 15.48 16.53
N GLY A 558 5.63 15.29 15.62
CA GLY A 558 4.79 14.11 15.61
C GLY A 558 5.56 12.84 15.27
N GLN A 559 6.46 12.89 14.27
CA GLN A 559 7.35 11.78 13.96
C GLN A 559 8.29 11.47 15.12
N GLY A 560 8.88 12.49 15.74
CA GLY A 560 9.74 12.32 16.92
C GLY A 560 9.01 11.68 18.09
N PHE A 561 7.80 12.16 18.39
CA PHE A 561 6.93 11.56 19.40
C PHE A 561 6.59 10.11 19.05
N GLN A 562 6.17 9.83 17.81
CA GLN A 562 5.80 8.50 17.36
C GLN A 562 6.98 7.53 17.43
N LEU A 563 8.18 7.95 17.03
CA LEU A 563 9.40 7.16 17.15
C LEU A 563 9.68 6.78 18.61
N ALA A 564 9.63 7.74 19.54
CA ALA A 564 9.88 7.49 20.95
C ALA A 564 8.76 6.64 21.59
N PHE A 565 7.51 7.00 21.32
CA PHE A 565 6.33 6.36 21.91
C PHE A 565 6.17 4.92 21.44
N THR A 566 6.30 4.66 20.14
CA THR A 566 6.25 3.29 19.61
C THR A 566 7.39 2.43 20.14
N LEU A 567 8.59 2.98 20.33
CA LEU A 567 9.70 2.22 20.91
C LEU A 567 9.38 1.80 22.36
N LEU A 568 8.86 2.73 23.17
CA LEU A 568 8.42 2.45 24.54
C LEU A 568 7.31 1.38 24.57
N ILE A 569 6.24 1.57 23.81
CA ILE A 569 5.11 0.63 23.78
C ILE A 569 5.54 -0.72 23.19
N GLY A 570 6.38 -0.73 22.15
CA GLY A 570 6.96 -1.95 21.59
C GLY A 570 7.75 -2.75 22.62
N TYR A 571 8.61 -2.07 23.40
CA TYR A 571 9.36 -2.71 24.48
C TYR A 571 8.42 -3.28 25.55
N LEU A 572 7.46 -2.49 26.04
CA LEU A 572 6.50 -2.95 27.04
C LEU A 572 5.68 -4.14 26.54
N MET A 573 5.14 -4.09 25.32
CA MET A 573 4.28 -5.16 24.81
C MET A 573 5.07 -6.44 24.54
N PHE A 574 6.21 -6.36 23.87
CA PHE A 574 6.95 -7.56 23.46
C PHE A 574 7.85 -8.14 24.57
N TYR A 575 8.34 -7.34 25.52
CA TYR A 575 9.33 -7.80 26.50
C TYR A 575 8.84 -7.79 27.95
N VAL A 576 7.77 -7.06 28.26
CA VAL A 576 7.24 -6.99 29.64
C VAL A 576 5.90 -7.71 29.74
N ILE A 577 4.91 -7.33 28.94
CA ILE A 577 3.53 -7.85 29.06
C ILE A 577 3.37 -9.20 28.36
N PHE A 578 3.91 -9.34 27.15
CA PHE A 578 3.78 -10.56 26.35
C PHE A 578 5.15 -11.16 26.00
N ALA A 579 6.05 -11.23 26.98
CA ALA A 579 7.39 -11.80 26.81
C ALA A 579 7.37 -13.22 26.21
N GLU A 580 6.36 -14.01 26.57
CA GLU A 580 6.14 -15.37 26.05
C GLU A 580 5.89 -15.40 24.54
N VAL A 581 5.27 -14.36 23.97
CA VAL A 581 5.02 -14.27 22.53
C VAL A 581 6.34 -14.04 21.79
N THR A 582 7.19 -13.18 22.32
CA THR A 582 8.53 -12.92 21.78
C THR A 582 9.40 -14.17 21.82
N ALA A 583 9.29 -14.99 22.87
CA ALA A 583 10.02 -16.25 22.96
C ALA A 583 9.60 -17.30 21.89
N ARG A 584 8.41 -17.15 21.28
CA ARG A 584 7.88 -18.06 20.25
C ARG A 584 8.16 -17.61 18.81
N ILE A 585 8.58 -16.36 18.60
CA ILE A 585 8.89 -15.75 17.29
C ILE A 585 10.38 -15.88 17.00
#